data_AF-A0A2H6FIB4-F1
#
_entry.id   AF-A0A2H6FIB4-F1
#
_cell.length_a   1.000
_cell.length_b   1.000
_cell.length_c   1.000
_cell.angle_alpha   90.00
_cell.angle_beta   90.00
_cell.angle_gamma   90.00
#
_symmetry.space_group_name_H-M   'P 1'
#
loop_
_entity.id
_entity.type
_entity.pdbx_description
1 polymer ?
#
loop_
_entity_poly.entity_id
_entity_poly.type
_entity_poly.pdbx_seq_one_letter_code
_entity_poly.pdbx_strand_id
1 'polypeptide(L)' 'MEKKTKGYSYTVSKEQIEEYGKWPLKRKLAWLYEANKLRRFLPPEQIRIQDEFRRGEK' A
#
# COMPACT_ATOMS: atom_id res chain seq x y z
N MET A 1 7.22 -30.85 -11.50
CA MET A 1 7.74 -29.48 -11.69
C MET A 1 6.91 -28.54 -10.83
N GLU A 2 7.38 -28.23 -9.62
CA GLU A 2 6.71 -27.24 -8.76
C GLU A 2 6.82 -25.86 -9.40
N LYS A 3 5.68 -25.27 -9.76
CA LYS A 3 5.61 -23.89 -10.22
C LYS A 3 6.02 -22.99 -9.06
N LYS A 4 7.27 -22.51 -9.06
CA LYS A 4 7.70 -21.45 -8.15
C LYS A 4 6.86 -20.21 -8.43
N THR A 5 5.78 -20.01 -7.68
CA THR A 5 5.05 -18.74 -7.60
C THR A 5 5.99 -17.72 -6.98
N LYS A 6 6.87 -17.14 -7.80
CA LYS A 6 7.71 -16.03 -7.37
C LYS A 6 6.78 -14.83 -7.18
N GLY A 7 6.35 -14.60 -5.95
CA GLY A 7 5.70 -13.35 -5.57
C GLY A 7 6.64 -12.19 -5.89
N TYR A 8 6.07 -11.05 -6.27
CA TYR A 8 6.84 -9.82 -6.41
C TYR A 8 7.23 -9.32 -5.01
N SER A 9 8.54 -9.24 -4.73
CA SER A 9 9.03 -8.56 -3.55
C SER A 9 9.09 -7.07 -3.85
N TYR A 10 8.03 -6.33 -3.51
CA TYR A 10 8.04 -4.88 -3.60
C TYR A 10 8.72 -4.33 -2.34
N THR A 11 10.00 -4.00 -2.44
CA THR A 11 10.71 -3.28 -1.39
C THR A 11 10.65 -1.79 -1.70
N VAL A 12 10.10 -1.00 -0.76
CA VAL A 12 10.16 0.45 -0.83
C VAL A 12 11.50 0.90 -0.27
N SER A 13 12.28 1.65 -1.05
CA SER A 13 13.58 2.16 -0.60
C SER A 13 13.39 3.31 0.39
N LYS A 14 14.41 3.56 1.22
CA LYS A 14 14.40 4.68 2.18
C LYS A 14 14.22 6.01 1.45
N GLU A 15 14.87 6.16 0.30
CA GLU A 15 14.81 7.35 -0.55
C GLU A 15 13.39 7.58 -1.08
N GLN A 16 12.67 6.51 -1.44
CA GLN A 16 11.27 6.62 -1.86
C GLN A 16 10.36 7.11 -0.72
N ILE A 17 10.62 6.67 0.51
CA ILE A 17 9.87 7.12 1.70
C ILE A 17 10.17 8.60 1.97
N GLU A 18 11.43 8.99 1.93
CA GLU A 18 11.85 10.38 2.14
C GLU A 18 11.27 11.32 1.08
N GLU A 19 11.29 10.90 -0.19
CA GLU A 19 10.72 11.66 -1.30
C GLU A 19 9.21 11.82 -1.17
N TYR A 20 8.49 10.74 -0.84
CA TYR A 20 7.07 10.82 -0.52
C TYR A 20 6.78 11.79 0.63
N GLY A 21 7.64 11.79 1.66
CA GLY A 21 7.58 12.72 2.79
C GLY A 21 7.58 14.19 2.38
N LYS A 22 8.32 14.54 1.33
CA LYS A 22 8.44 15.92 0.80
C LYS A 22 7.25 16.38 -0.04
N TRP A 23 6.35 15.48 -0.44
CA TRP A 23 5.24 15.85 -1.32
C TRP A 23 4.29 16.87 -0.67
N PRO A 24 3.79 17.85 -1.45
CA PRO A 24 2.74 18.75 -0.98
C PRO A 24 1.50 17.99 -0.53
N LEU A 25 0.80 18.52 0.48
CA LEU A 25 -0.38 17.90 1.07
C LEU A 25 -1.45 17.55 0.02
N LYS A 26 -1.72 18.47 -0.90
CA LYS A 26 -2.68 18.27 -2.00
C LYS A 26 -2.35 17.02 -2.84
N ARG A 27 -1.06 16.80 -3.12
CA ARG A 27 -0.60 15.63 -3.88
C ARG A 27 -0.77 14.35 -3.09
N LYS A 28 -0.44 14.36 -1.79
CA LYS A 28 -0.65 13.20 -0.90
C LYS A 28 -2.12 12.80 -0.82
N LEU A 29 -3.03 13.78 -0.70
CA LEU A 29 -4.47 13.52 -0.67
C LEU A 29 -4.97 12.93 -2.00
N ALA A 30 -4.54 13.47 -3.13
CA ALA A 30 -4.88 12.93 -4.44
C ALA A 30 -4.39 11.48 -4.60
N TRP A 31 -3.15 11.20 -4.20
CA TRP A 31 -2.59 9.85 -4.22
C TRP A 31 -3.37 8.88 -3.34
N LEU A 32 -3.72 9.28 -2.11
CA LEU A 32 -4.50 8.48 -1.17
C LEU A 32 -5.90 8.17 -1.71
N TYR A 33 -6.53 9.14 -2.38
CA TYR A 33 -7.84 8.97 -3.00
C TYR A 33 -7.82 7.89 -4.08
N GLU A 34 -6.84 7.94 -4.99
CA GLU A 34 -6.68 6.91 -6.01
C GLU A 34 -6.33 5.54 -5.41
N ALA A 35 -5.47 5.49 -4.39
CA ALA A 35 -5.17 4.24 -3.68
C ALA A 35 -6.42 3.62 -3.03
N ASN A 36 -7.31 4.42 -2.46
CA ASN A 36 -8.57 3.94 -1.88
C ASN A 36 -9.51 3.36 -2.95
N LYS A 37 -9.55 3.92 -4.17
CA LYS A 37 -10.32 3.32 -5.28
C LYS A 37 -9.75 1.97 -5.70
N LEU A 38 -8.43 1.82 -5.69
CA LEU A 38 -7.75 0.58 -6.07
C LEU A 38 -7.88 -0.51 -5.00
N ARG A 39 -8.07 -0.14 -3.72
CA ARG A 39 -8.21 -1.07 -2.59
C ARG A 39 -9.25 -2.17 -2.84
N ARG A 40 -10.34 -1.89 -3.57
CA ARG A 40 -11.40 -2.86 -3.87
C ARG A 40 -10.93 -4.06 -4.71
N PHE A 41 -9.77 -3.96 -5.35
CA PHE A 41 -9.18 -5.03 -6.16
C PHE A 41 -8.12 -5.83 -5.41
N LEU A 42 -7.83 -5.49 -4.16
CA LEU A 42 -6.89 -6.24 -3.35
C LEU A 42 -7.54 -7.54 -2.84
N PRO A 43 -6.75 -8.61 -2.64
CA PRO A 43 -7.19 -9.82 -1.95
C PRO A 43 -7.85 -9.50 -0.58
N PRO A 44 -8.91 -10.22 -0.19
CA PRO A 44 -9.63 -9.97 1.07
C PRO A 44 -8.73 -9.95 2.32
N GLU A 45 -7.69 -10.80 2.35
CA GLU A 45 -6.75 -10.85 3.45
C GLU A 45 -5.92 -9.56 3.59
N GLN A 46 -5.52 -8.94 2.48
CA GLN A 46 -4.83 -7.65 2.50
C GLN A 46 -5.75 -6.52 2.96
N ILE A 47 -7.02 -6.57 2.55
CA ILE A 47 -8.05 -5.63 2.98
C ILE A 47 -8.26 -5.72 4.49
N ARG A 48 -8.36 -6.94 5.05
CA ARG A 48 -8.49 -7.20 6.49
C ARG A 48 -7.34 -6.59 7.28
N ILE A 49 -6.09 -6.87 6.87
CA ILE A 49 -4.88 -6.33 7.53
C ILE A 49 -4.88 -4.79 7.51
N GLN A 50 -5.28 -4.18 6.39
CA GLN A 50 -5.38 -2.73 6.29
C GLN A 50 -6.46 -2.16 7.21
N ASP A 51 -7.58 -2.86 7.38
CA ASP A 51 -8.68 -2.41 8.23
C ASP A 51 -8.33 -2.50 9.71
N GLU A 52 -7.66 -3.56 10.15
CA GLU A 52 -7.11 -3.66 11.51
C GLU A 52 -6.17 -2.50 11.79
N PHE A 53 -5.25 -2.21 10.87
CA PHE A 53 -4.34 -1.08 10.99
C PHE A 53 -5.08 0.27 11.06
N ARG A 54 -6.13 0.47 10.24
CA ARG A 54 -6.95 1.71 10.24
C ARG A 54 -7.78 1.89 11.51
N ARG A 55 -8.24 0.79 12.13
CA ARG A 55 -8.96 0.81 13.40
C ARG A 55 -8.02 0.98 14.61
N GLY A 56 -6.71 0.86 14.41
CA GLY A 56 -5.74 0.84 15.50
C GLY A 56 -5.78 -0.45 16.31
N GLU A 57 -6.25 -1.55 15.72
CA GLU A 57 -6.34 -2.88 16.35
C GLU A 57 -5.00 -3.64 16.28
N LYS A 58 -3.88 -2.92 16.21
CA LYS A 58 -2.51 -3.46 16.17
C LYS A 58 -1.54 -2.61 16.97
#